data_AF-A0AA35XFI9-F1
#
_entry.id   AF-A0AA35XFI9-F1
#
_cell.length_a   1.000
_cell.length_b   1.000
_cell.length_c   1.000
_cell.angle_alpha   90.00
_cell.angle_beta   90.00
_cell.angle_gamma   90.00
#
_symmetry.space_group_name_H-M   'P 1'
#
loop_
_entity.id
_entity.type
_entity.pdbx_description
1 polymer ?
#
loop_
_entity_poly.entity_id
_entity_poly.type
_entity_poly.pdbx_seq_one_letter_code
_entity_poly.pdbx_strand_id
1 'polypeptide(L)'
;MSSSVRPVPAMVRAVDTIQQAGYKTGVITNNWIDDINEKTNKLMTQFLNSHFDVVLQSCQLGIRKPNPLIYRLACHRLEVQPSQVTRHIPISLVI
;
A
#
# COMPACT_ATOMS: atom_id res chain seq x y z
N MET A 1 -12.51 -9.60 -20.66
CA MET A 1 -13.41 -9.50 -19.48
C MET A 1 -12.81 -8.51 -18.51
N SER A 2 -13.43 -7.35 -18.32
CA SER A 2 -12.92 -6.28 -17.45
C SER A 2 -13.17 -6.64 -15.98
N SER A 3 -12.22 -7.32 -15.34
CA SER A 3 -12.22 -7.52 -13.89
C SER A 3 -12.08 -6.16 -13.21
N SER A 4 -13.20 -5.63 -12.70
CA SER A 4 -13.20 -4.42 -11.89
C SER A 4 -12.51 -4.72 -10.56
N VAL A 5 -11.36 -4.09 -10.32
CA VAL A 5 -10.69 -4.14 -9.02
C VAL A 5 -11.57 -3.39 -8.03
N ARG A 6 -12.01 -4.09 -6.98
CA ARG A 6 -12.82 -3.51 -5.90
C ARG A 6 -12.04 -3.59 -4.59
N PRO A 7 -11.96 -2.50 -3.82
CA PRO A 7 -11.35 -2.55 -2.51
C PRO A 7 -12.19 -3.46 -1.59
N VAL A 8 -11.51 -4.25 -0.77
CA VAL A 8 -12.17 -5.10 0.24
C VAL A 8 -12.68 -4.19 1.35
N PRO A 9 -14.00 -4.09 1.61
CA PRO A 9 -14.54 -3.11 2.56
C PRO A 9 -13.99 -3.25 3.98
N ALA A 10 -13.66 -4.47 4.40
CA ALA A 10 -13.03 -4.73 5.70
C ALA A 10 -11.63 -4.10 5.81
N MET A 11 -10.85 -4.09 4.72
CA MET A 11 -9.54 -3.43 4.67
C MET A 11 -9.68 -1.92 4.81
N VAL A 12 -10.64 -1.31 4.11
CA VAL A 12 -10.90 0.13 4.18
C VAL A 12 -11.23 0.55 5.61
N ARG A 13 -12.18 -0.16 6.24
CA ARG A 13 -12.57 0.12 7.64
C ARG A 13 -11.41 -0.06 8.62
N ALA A 14 -10.57 -1.08 8.42
CA ALA A 14 -9.41 -1.29 9.28
C ALA A 14 -8.44 -0.12 9.20
N VAL A 15 -8.15 0.35 7.98
CA VAL A 15 -7.27 1.49 7.72
C VAL A 15 -7.83 2.78 8.32
N ASP A 16 -9.14 3.02 8.16
CA ASP A 16 -9.80 4.17 8.77
C ASP A 16 -9.74 4.12 10.31
N THR A 17 -9.93 2.94 10.91
CA THR A 17 -9.86 2.76 12.37
C THR A 17 -8.45 3.02 12.90
N ILE A 18 -7.43 2.53 12.18
CA ILE A 18 -6.01 2.72 12.54
C ILE A 18 -5.63 4.20 12.47
N GLN A 19 -6.05 4.91 11.42
CA GLN A 19 -5.82 6.35 11.29
C GLN A 19 -6.54 7.17 12.36
N GLN A 20 -7.79 6.83 12.69
CA GLN A 20 -8.54 7.48 13.77
C GLN A 20 -7.88 7.29 15.14
N ALA A 21 -7.13 6.20 15.33
CA ALA A 21 -6.34 5.97 16.54
C ALA A 21 -4.98 6.71 16.55
N GLY A 22 -4.67 7.49 15.50
CA GLY A 22 -3.47 8.34 15.41
C GLY A 22 -2.23 7.64 14.85
N TYR A 23 -2.37 6.45 14.28
CA TYR A 23 -1.26 5.74 13.63
C TYR A 23 -1.13 6.16 12.17
N LYS A 24 0.11 6.25 11.68
CA LYS A 24 0.40 6.42 10.25
C LYS A 24 0.13 5.10 9.53
N THR A 25 -0.22 5.18 8.25
CA THR A 25 -0.56 4.02 7.43
C THR A 25 0.16 4.07 6.09
N GLY A 26 0.85 2.99 5.74
CA GLY A 26 1.54 2.85 4.46
C GLY A 26 1.22 1.53 3.77
N VAL A 27 0.97 1.58 2.47
CA VAL A 27 0.68 0.39 1.66
C VAL A 27 1.81 0.09 0.67
N ILE A 28 2.22 -1.18 0.63
CA ILE A 28 3.20 -1.68 -0.35
C ILE A 28 2.51 -2.66 -1.29
N THR A 29 2.34 -2.27 -2.54
CA THR A 29 1.69 -3.08 -3.57
C THR A 29 2.67 -3.61 -4.60
N ASN A 30 2.65 -4.93 -4.82
CA ASN A 30 3.30 -5.57 -5.96
C ASN A 30 2.30 -5.50 -7.11
N ASN A 31 2.39 -4.46 -7.92
CA ASN A 31 1.52 -4.29 -9.06
C ASN A 31 2.41 -3.84 -10.22
N TRP A 32 2.58 -4.68 -11.25
CA TRP A 32 3.35 -4.34 -12.43
C TRP A 32 2.45 -3.72 -13.50
N ILE A 33 3.04 -2.95 -14.41
CA ILE A 33 2.31 -2.25 -15.49
C ILE A 33 1.58 -3.24 -16.40
N ASP A 34 2.12 -4.45 -16.53
CA ASP A 34 1.59 -5.52 -17.40
C ASP A 34 0.47 -6.34 -16.73
N ASP A 35 0.32 -6.25 -15.40
CA ASP A 35 -0.64 -7.08 -14.64
C ASP A 35 -2.07 -6.51 -14.67
N ILE A 36 -2.21 -5.21 -14.89
CA ILE A 36 -3.50 -4.52 -14.95
C ILE A 36 -3.50 -3.42 -16.01
N ASN A 37 -4.64 -3.23 -16.68
CA ASN A 37 -4.76 -2.13 -17.63
C ASN A 37 -4.54 -0.76 -16.95
N GLU A 38 -4.07 0.22 -17.73
CA GLU A 38 -3.70 1.56 -17.25
C GLU A 38 -4.83 2.25 -16.48
N LYS A 39 -6.08 2.09 -16.94
CA LYS A 39 -7.27 2.68 -16.30
C LYS A 39 -7.49 2.12 -14.89
N THR A 40 -7.42 0.80 -14.74
CA THR A 40 -7.53 0.12 -13.44
C THR A 40 -6.37 0.51 -12.53
N ASN A 41 -5.15 0.62 -13.07
CA ASN A 41 -3.99 1.07 -12.30
C ASN A 41 -4.18 2.49 -11.76
N LYS A 42 -4.63 3.41 -12.60
CA LYS A 42 -4.90 4.80 -12.20
C LYS A 42 -5.96 4.88 -11.11
N LEU A 43 -7.08 4.17 -11.27
CA LEU A 43 -8.15 4.15 -10.26
C LEU A 43 -7.69 3.56 -8.93
N MET A 44 -6.95 2.44 -8.97
CA MET A 44 -6.39 1.85 -7.76
C MET A 44 -5.38 2.78 -7.09
N THR A 45 -4.51 3.42 -7.86
CA THR A 45 -3.52 4.37 -7.34
C THR A 45 -4.19 5.58 -6.69
N GLN A 46 -5.23 6.13 -7.32
CA GLN A 46 -6.02 7.23 -6.73
C GLN A 46 -6.68 6.81 -5.41
N PHE A 47 -7.28 5.62 -5.39
CA PHE A 47 -7.89 5.07 -4.18
C PHE A 47 -6.88 4.85 -3.06
N LEU A 48 -5.71 4.28 -3.35
CA LEU A 48 -4.68 4.06 -2.33
C LEU A 48 -4.16 5.40 -1.79
N ASN A 49 -3.90 6.38 -2.66
CA ASN A 49 -3.42 7.70 -2.24
C ASN A 49 -4.46 8.48 -1.41
N SER A 50 -5.75 8.18 -1.53
CA SER A 50 -6.78 8.83 -0.70
C SER A 50 -6.97 8.18 0.67
N HIS A 51 -6.42 6.99 0.91
CA HIS A 51 -6.63 6.22 2.14
C HIS A 51 -5.35 5.94 2.94
N PHE A 52 -4.16 6.13 2.37
CA PHE A 52 -2.88 5.85 3.02
C PHE A 52 -1.95 7.06 2.95
N ASP A 53 -1.19 7.28 4.01
CA ASP A 53 -0.17 8.34 4.08
C ASP A 53 0.98 8.08 3.10
N VAL A 54 1.35 6.80 2.93
CA VAL A 54 2.43 6.39 2.04
C VAL A 54 1.98 5.26 1.12
N VAL A 55 2.07 5.47 -0.19
CA VAL A 55 1.79 4.45 -1.19
C VAL A 55 3.08 4.09 -1.93
N LEU A 56 3.53 2.85 -1.83
CA LEU A 56 4.67 2.32 -2.56
C LEU A 56 4.23 1.30 -3.59
N GLN A 57 4.46 1.61 -4.86
CA GLN A 57 4.11 0.73 -5.98
C GLN A 57 5.36 0.15 -6.61
N SER A 58 5.40 -1.17 -6.76
CA SER A 58 6.57 -1.83 -7.36
C SER A 58 6.82 -1.41 -8.81
N CYS A 59 5.78 -1.13 -9.59
CA CYS A 59 5.91 -0.60 -10.95
C CYS A 59 6.63 0.74 -11.02
N GLN A 60 6.42 1.62 -10.04
CA GLN A 60 7.04 2.94 -10.00
C GLN A 60 8.48 2.88 -9.48
N LEU A 61 8.74 1.96 -8.55
CA LEU A 61 10.02 1.88 -7.85
C LEU A 61 11.01 0.92 -8.49
N GLY A 62 10.56 0.03 -9.40
CA GLY A 62 11.38 -1.05 -9.96
C GLY A 62 11.79 -2.11 -8.91
N ILE A 63 11.25 -2.03 -7.70
CA ILE A 63 11.56 -2.90 -6.56
C ILE A 63 10.25 -3.54 -6.10
N ARG A 64 10.23 -4.85 -5.87
CA ARG A 64 9.05 -5.59 -5.42
C ARG A 64 9.31 -6.33 -4.11
N LYS A 65 8.24 -6.60 -3.36
CA LYS A 65 8.30 -7.53 -2.23
C LYS A 65 8.76 -8.92 -2.72
N PRO A 66 9.60 -9.65 -1.95
CA PRO A 66 10.00 -9.37 -0.57
C PRO A 66 11.32 -8.57 -0.43
N ASN A 67 11.77 -7.81 -1.45
CA ASN A 67 13.03 -7.06 -1.35
C ASN A 67 13.01 -6.09 -0.14
N PRO A 68 13.99 -6.16 0.78
CA PRO A 68 14.00 -5.35 2.01
C PRO A 68 14.03 -3.84 1.76
N LEU A 69 14.52 -3.39 0.60
CA LEU A 69 14.57 -1.96 0.25
C LEU A 69 13.19 -1.31 0.24
N ILE A 70 12.15 -2.01 -0.19
CA ILE A 70 10.80 -1.42 -0.24
C ILE A 70 10.23 -1.17 1.16
N TYR A 71 10.56 -2.04 2.12
CA TYR A 71 10.15 -1.87 3.52
C TYR A 71 10.95 -0.76 4.20
N ARG A 72 12.27 -0.67 3.95
CA ARG A 72 13.09 0.45 4.45
C ARG A 72 12.62 1.79 3.92
N LEU A 73 12.27 1.83 2.63
CA LEU A 73 11.72 3.03 2.00
C LEU A 73 10.36 3.42 2.59
N ALA A 74 9.51 2.44 2.94
CA ALA A 74 8.25 2.71 3.63
C ALA A 74 8.49 3.33 5.01
N CYS A 75 9.38 2.72 5.82
CA CYS A 75 9.74 3.24 7.13
C CYS A 75 10.30 4.67 7.04
N HIS A 76 11.18 4.91 6.06
CA HIS A 76 11.76 6.23 5.82
C HIS A 76 10.70 7.28 5.46
N ARG A 77 9.76 6.98 4.55
CA ARG A 77 8.68 7.91 4.16
C ARG A 77 7.65 8.13 5.25
N LEU A 78 7.40 7.12 6.08
CA LEU A 78 6.51 7.24 7.25
C LEU A 78 7.23 7.90 8.45
N GLU A 79 8.54 8.10 8.37
CA GLU A 79 9.38 8.61 9.47
C GLU A 79 9.27 7.75 10.74
N VAL A 80 9.15 6.43 10.57
CA VAL A 80 9.05 5.46 11.67
C VAL A 80 10.28 4.56 11.71
N GLN A 81 10.61 4.08 12.90
CA GLN A 81 11.64 3.05 13.04
C GLN A 81 11.10 1.67 12.63
N PRO A 82 11.91 0.79 12.03
CA PRO A 82 11.47 -0.55 11.66
C PRO A 82 10.90 -1.38 12.83
N SER A 83 11.33 -1.10 14.07
CA SER A 83 10.83 -1.73 15.29
C SER A 83 9.39 -1.34 15.66
N GLN A 84 8.88 -0.25 15.09
CA GLN A 84 7.51 0.24 15.32
C GLN A 84 6.52 -0.34 14.30
N VAL A 85 7.03 -1.02 13.25
CA VAL A 85 6.22 -1.53 12.15
C VAL A 85 5.68 -2.92 12.47
N THR A 86 4.36 -3.05 12.52
CA THR A 86 3.71 -4.37 12.55
C THR A 86 3.36 -4.85 11.15
N ARG A 87 3.69 -6.10 10.83
CA ARG A 87 3.46 -6.71 9.52
C ARG A 87 2.15 -7.51 9.58
N HIS A 88 1.05 -6.90 9.19
CA HIS A 88 -0.23 -7.61 9.06
C HIS A 88 -0.79 -7.48 7.64
N ILE A 89 -1.47 -8.55 7.19
CA ILE A 89 -2.26 -8.67 5.96
C ILE A 89 -1.46 -9.10 4.70
N PRO A 90 -2.01 -9.99 3.82
CA PRO A 90 -1.35 -10.45 2.59
C PRO A 90 -0.96 -9.35 1.58
N ILE A 91 -1.43 -8.11 1.78
CA ILE A 91 -1.01 -6.93 1.03
C ILE A 91 -0.26 -6.05 2.02
N SER A 92 1.06 -6.21 2.06
CA SER A 92 1.96 -5.63 3.08
C SER A 92 1.62 -4.18 3.44
N LEU A 93 0.89 -4.05 4.54
CA LEU A 93 0.61 -2.82 5.25
C LEU A 93 1.77 -2.59 6.23
N VAL A 94 2.24 -1.35 6.29
CA VAL A 94 3.21 -0.84 7.25
C VAL A 94 2.44 0.17 8.09
N ILE A 95 2.16 -0.18 9.34
CA ILE A 95 1.62 0.72 10.37
C ILE A 95 2.79 1.35 11.09
#